data_AF-A0A7R9WFJ2-F1
#
_entry.id   AF-A0A7R9WFJ2-F1
#
_cell.length_a   1.000
_cell.length_b   1.000
_cell.length_c   1.000
_cell.angle_alpha   90.00
_cell.angle_beta   90.00
_cell.angle_gamma   90.00
#
_symmetry.space_group_name_H-M   'P 1'
#
loop_
_entity.id
_entity.type
_entity.pdbx_description
1 polymer ?
#
loop_
_entity_poly.entity_id
_entity_poly.type
_entity_poly.pdbx_seq_one_letter_code
_entity_poly.pdbx_strand_id
1 'polypeptide(L)'
;HLQVINTDIPVAVWTRSGSHIGFEQIPGAWQQQNRGSPFIIPQGLGAGSLTPIPEKDFEPLTISPGARMGFYVALRRNKGMLMRGQRDDTVLVEDDHVVIEAGTSFNSDRFGDFVTGKMWNGAVRYIVSP
;
A
#
# COMPACT_ATOMS: atom_id res chain seq x y z
N HIS A 1 15.57 33.20 -9.35
CA HIS A 1 14.36 32.50 -9.86
C HIS A 1 14.02 31.42 -8.85
N LEU A 2 12.96 31.59 -8.04
CA LEU A 2 12.56 30.55 -7.08
C LEU A 2 11.90 29.42 -7.87
N GLN A 3 12.50 28.24 -7.83
CA GLN A 3 11.91 27.04 -8.42
C GLN A 3 10.83 26.57 -7.46
N VAL A 4 9.56 26.79 -7.81
CA VAL A 4 8.44 26.19 -7.10
C VAL A 4 8.52 24.68 -7.36
N ILE A 5 9.02 23.93 -6.38
CA ILE A 5 8.97 22.47 -6.45
C ILE A 5 7.51 22.12 -6.16
N ASN A 6 6.77 21.72 -7.19
CA ASN A 6 5.47 21.08 -6.99
C ASN A 6 5.72 19.73 -6.30
N THR A 7 5.35 19.64 -5.02
CA THR A 7 5.61 18.48 -4.15
C THR A 7 4.45 17.50 -4.07
N ASP A 8 3.38 17.71 -4.85
CA ASP A 8 2.22 16.83 -4.90
C ASP A 8 2.60 15.45 -5.43
N ILE A 9 2.54 14.45 -4.55
CA ILE A 9 2.86 13.06 -4.88
C ILE A 9 1.56 12.26 -5.02
N PRO A 10 1.19 11.86 -6.25
CA PRO A 10 0.06 10.97 -6.45
C PRO A 10 0.40 9.54 -6.01
N VAL A 11 -0.35 9.05 -5.04
CA VAL A 11 -0.29 7.68 -4.51
C VAL A 11 -1.57 6.97 -4.92
N ALA A 12 -1.46 5.89 -5.68
CA ALA A 12 -2.62 5.07 -6.01
C ALA A 12 -2.65 3.84 -5.09
N VAL A 13 -3.84 3.56 -4.55
CA VAL A 13 -4.10 2.41 -3.70
C VAL A 13 -5.22 1.60 -4.32
N TRP A 14 -5.01 0.29 -4.40
CA TRP A 14 -6.04 -0.66 -4.78
C TRP A 14 -6.18 -1.72 -3.70
N THR A 15 -7.37 -2.30 -3.64
CA THR A 15 -7.71 -3.36 -2.70
C THR A 15 -8.28 -4.56 -3.42
N ARG A 16 -8.20 -5.71 -2.77
CA ARG A 16 -8.76 -6.96 -3.26
C ARG A 16 -9.19 -7.82 -2.08
N SER A 17 -10.43 -8.30 -2.08
CA SER A 17 -10.86 -9.33 -1.12
C SER A 17 -10.05 -10.62 -1.32
N GLY A 18 -9.52 -11.19 -0.23
CA GLY A 18 -8.64 -12.35 -0.27
C GLY A 18 -7.15 -11.96 -0.33
N SER A 19 -6.31 -12.90 -0.76
CA SER A 19 -4.85 -12.72 -0.85
C SER A 19 -4.45 -11.81 -2.03
N HIS A 20 -3.17 -11.46 -2.15
CA HIS A 20 -2.62 -10.94 -3.41
C HIS A 20 -2.06 -12.05 -4.32
N ILE A 21 -1.78 -13.22 -3.73
CA ILE A 21 -1.08 -14.34 -4.37
C ILE A 21 -1.82 -14.85 -5.61
N GLY A 22 -1.16 -14.83 -6.76
CA GLY A 22 -1.68 -15.24 -8.07
C GLY A 22 -2.38 -14.13 -8.84
N PHE A 23 -2.45 -12.91 -8.29
CA PHE A 23 -3.15 -11.76 -8.87
C PHE A 23 -2.25 -10.53 -8.98
N GLU A 24 -0.95 -10.68 -8.70
CA GLU A 24 0.07 -9.63 -8.73
C GLU A 24 0.12 -8.89 -10.07
N GLN A 25 -0.12 -9.61 -11.17
CA GLN A 25 -0.01 -9.10 -12.53
C GLN A 25 -1.37 -8.96 -13.22
N ILE A 26 -2.48 -9.00 -12.48
CA ILE A 26 -3.84 -8.96 -13.04
C ILE A 26 -4.55 -7.68 -12.59
N PRO A 27 -4.37 -6.53 -13.27
CA PRO A 27 -4.95 -5.25 -12.84
C PRO A 27 -6.47 -5.29 -12.61
N GLY A 28 -7.20 -6.06 -13.43
CA GLY A 28 -8.65 -6.20 -13.33
C GLY A 28 -9.16 -6.95 -12.10
N ALA A 29 -8.27 -7.59 -11.34
CA ALA A 29 -8.62 -8.26 -10.08
C ALA A 29 -8.63 -7.31 -8.86
N TRP A 30 -8.26 -6.04 -9.06
CA TRP A 30 -8.07 -5.05 -8.01
C TRP A 30 -9.04 -3.88 -8.16
N GLN A 31 -9.60 -3.42 -7.04
CA GLN A 31 -10.47 -2.27 -6.99
C GLN A 31 -9.70 -1.03 -6.53
N GLN A 32 -9.63 -0.01 -7.38
CA GLN A 32 -8.95 1.24 -7.03
C GLN A 32 -9.75 2.04 -6.00
N GLN A 33 -9.07 2.50 -4.96
CA GLN A 33 -9.63 3.35 -3.91
C GLN A 33 -9.72 4.81 -4.38
N ASN A 34 -10.35 5.67 -3.57
CA ASN A 34 -10.58 7.08 -3.89
C ASN A 34 -11.25 7.27 -5.26
N ARG A 35 -12.32 6.49 -5.51
CA ARG A 35 -13.16 6.57 -6.71
C ARG A 35 -12.38 6.47 -8.03
N GLY A 36 -11.34 5.63 -8.05
CA GLY A 36 -10.49 5.46 -9.25
C GLY A 36 -9.42 6.53 -9.44
N SER A 37 -9.25 7.43 -8.48
CA SER A 37 -8.23 8.49 -8.53
C SER A 37 -7.09 8.23 -7.54
N PRO A 38 -5.85 8.67 -7.82
CA PRO A 38 -4.79 8.63 -6.82
C PRO A 38 -5.06 9.65 -5.71
N PHE A 39 -4.62 9.34 -4.50
CA PHE A 39 -4.51 10.29 -3.39
C PHE A 39 -3.40 11.29 -3.70
N ILE A 40 -3.63 12.58 -3.45
CA ILE A 40 -2.63 13.63 -3.65
C ILE A 40 -2.01 13.98 -2.30
N ILE A 41 -0.73 13.68 -2.14
CA ILE A 41 0.01 13.95 -0.92
C ILE A 41 0.84 15.23 -1.12
N PRO A 42 0.52 16.35 -0.44
CA PRO A 42 1.05 17.66 -0.79
C PRO A 42 2.55 17.83 -0.54
N GLN A 43 3.17 17.02 0.31
CA GLN A 43 4.62 16.86 0.42
C GLN A 43 4.87 15.64 1.34
N GLY A 44 5.82 14.77 1.00
CA GLY A 44 6.24 13.73 1.93
C GLY A 44 6.89 14.35 3.18
N LEU A 45 6.76 13.70 4.34
CA LEU A 45 7.31 14.22 5.60
C LEU A 45 8.84 14.04 5.73
N GLY A 46 9.51 13.50 4.71
CA GLY A 46 10.95 13.24 4.70
C GLY A 46 11.31 11.81 5.11
N ALA A 47 12.62 11.52 5.07
CA ALA A 47 13.13 10.19 5.37
C ALA A 47 12.88 9.81 6.84
N GLY A 48 12.39 8.58 7.07
CA GLY A 48 12.09 8.07 8.41
C GLY A 48 10.76 8.53 9.01
N SER A 49 10.03 9.44 8.34
CA SER A 49 8.73 9.92 8.79
C SER A 49 7.60 9.27 7.99
N LEU A 50 6.62 8.69 8.69
CA LEU A 50 5.41 8.14 8.09
C LEU A 50 4.61 9.28 7.44
N THR A 51 4.36 9.18 6.15
CA THR A 51 3.50 10.12 5.43
C THR A 51 2.10 9.54 5.32
N PRO A 52 1.11 10.06 6.06
CA PRO A 52 -0.24 9.51 6.06
C PRO A 52 -0.97 9.85 4.76
N ILE A 53 -1.83 8.94 4.31
CA ILE A 53 -2.88 9.29 3.36
C ILE A 53 -3.92 10.15 4.11
N PRO A 54 -4.38 11.28 3.56
CA PRO A 54 -5.40 12.11 4.22
C PRO A 54 -6.68 11.30 4.49
N GLU A 55 -7.10 11.21 5.75
CA GLU A 55 -8.25 10.38 6.15
C GLU A 55 -9.55 10.80 5.45
N LYS A 56 -9.73 12.11 5.23
CA LYS A 56 -10.90 12.66 4.52
C LYS A 56 -11.07 12.13 3.09
N ASP A 57 -9.99 11.68 2.47
CA ASP A 57 -9.98 11.20 1.09
C ASP A 57 -10.04 9.66 1.05
N PHE A 58 -9.89 8.99 2.20
CA PHE A 58 -9.84 7.54 2.31
C PHE A 58 -11.22 6.98 2.67
N GLU A 59 -11.80 6.18 1.77
CA GLU A 59 -13.02 5.44 2.06
C GLU A 59 -12.67 4.26 2.99
N PRO A 60 -13.23 4.18 4.22
CA PRO A 60 -12.90 3.11 5.15
C PRO A 60 -13.27 1.73 4.60
N LEU A 61 -12.43 0.73 4.90
CA LEU A 61 -12.64 -0.66 4.49
C LEU A 61 -12.96 -1.51 5.71
N THR A 62 -14.05 -2.27 5.65
CA THR A 62 -14.40 -3.25 6.67
C THR A 62 -13.81 -4.61 6.32
N ILE A 63 -13.07 -5.20 7.26
CA ILE A 63 -12.51 -6.56 7.14
C ILE A 63 -13.15 -7.42 8.24
N SER A 64 -13.87 -8.46 7.86
CA SER A 64 -14.48 -9.39 8.82
C SER A 64 -13.42 -10.23 9.53
N PRO A 65 -13.67 -10.70 10.76
CA PRO A 65 -12.77 -11.62 11.44
C PRO A 65 -12.43 -12.85 10.59
N GLY A 66 -11.15 -13.21 10.51
CA GLY A 66 -10.66 -14.32 9.70
C GLY A 66 -10.62 -14.06 8.19
N ALA A 67 -11.13 -12.93 7.70
CA ALA A 67 -11.01 -12.56 6.29
C ALA A 67 -9.62 -12.00 5.98
N ARG A 68 -9.20 -12.16 4.71
CA ARG A 68 -7.97 -11.58 4.19
C ARG A 68 -8.28 -10.43 3.23
N MET A 69 -7.45 -9.40 3.22
CA MET A 69 -7.52 -8.28 2.29
C MET A 69 -6.14 -8.01 1.69
N GLY A 70 -6.07 -7.97 0.37
CA GLY A 70 -4.89 -7.54 -0.37
C GLY A 70 -4.89 -6.03 -0.55
N PHE A 71 -3.73 -5.42 -0.36
CA PHE A 71 -3.48 -4.01 -0.66
C PHE A 71 -2.36 -3.89 -1.68
N TYR A 72 -2.59 -3.06 -2.70
CA TYR A 72 -1.59 -2.70 -3.69
C TYR A 72 -1.38 -1.19 -3.60
N VAL A 73 -0.16 -0.75 -3.34
CA VAL A 73 0.20 0.67 -3.22
C VAL A 73 1.25 0.99 -4.28
N ALA A 74 1.00 2.01 -5.10
CA ALA A 74 1.98 2.48 -6.06
C ALA A 74 2.06 3.99 -6.18
N LEU A 75 3.28 4.46 -6.36
CA LEU A 75 3.61 5.84 -6.68
C LEU A 75 3.60 6.04 -8.21
N ARG A 76 3.74 7.28 -8.67
CA ARG A 76 4.06 7.55 -10.10
C ARG A 76 5.49 7.10 -10.43
N ARG A 77 5.75 6.90 -11.73
CA ARG A 77 7.05 6.48 -12.29
C ARG A 77 8.22 7.26 -11.66
N ASN A 78 9.33 6.57 -11.43
CA ASN A 78 10.58 7.08 -10.83
C ASN A 78 10.54 7.38 -9.33
N LYS A 79 9.49 6.93 -8.61
CA LYS A 79 9.47 6.93 -7.14
C LYS A 79 9.26 5.51 -6.64
N GLY A 80 10.15 5.06 -5.76
CA GLY A 80 10.04 3.76 -5.09
C GLY A 80 9.48 3.93 -3.68
N MET A 81 8.80 2.91 -3.20
CA MET A 81 8.50 2.76 -1.77
C MET A 81 9.64 2.02 -1.11
N LEU A 82 10.08 2.49 0.06
CA LEU A 82 11.07 1.77 0.86
C LEU A 82 10.41 0.55 1.48
N MET A 83 10.73 -0.63 0.96
CA MET A 83 10.34 -1.91 1.53
C MET A 83 11.44 -2.40 2.48
N ARG A 84 11.08 -3.08 3.57
CA ARG A 84 12.06 -3.81 4.39
C ARG A 84 12.40 -5.13 3.69
N GLY A 85 13.61 -5.63 3.98
CA GLY A 85 14.27 -6.76 3.28
C GLY A 85 13.47 -8.06 3.22
N GLN A 86 14.04 -9.06 2.56
CA GLN A 86 13.40 -10.36 2.37
C GLN A 86 13.40 -11.17 3.67
N ARG A 87 12.28 -11.82 3.99
CA ARG A 87 12.15 -12.74 5.12
C ARG A 87 11.46 -14.02 4.63
N ASP A 88 11.92 -15.16 5.15
CA ASP A 88 11.45 -16.49 4.73
C ASP A 88 10.14 -16.90 5.45
N ASP A 89 9.68 -16.09 6.41
CA ASP A 89 8.42 -16.27 7.13
C ASP A 89 7.26 -15.54 6.43
N THR A 90 6.07 -16.14 6.52
CA THR A 90 4.84 -15.57 5.93
C THR A 90 4.20 -14.48 6.79
N VAL A 91 4.49 -14.44 8.09
CA VAL A 91 3.95 -13.45 9.05
C VAL A 91 5.07 -12.51 9.49
N LEU A 92 4.84 -11.20 9.35
CA LEU A 92 5.87 -10.19 9.56
C LEU A 92 5.57 -9.23 10.70
N VAL A 93 4.29 -8.90 10.88
CA VAL A 93 3.79 -8.05 11.95
C VAL A 93 2.41 -8.57 12.35
N GLU A 94 2.17 -8.74 13.64
CA GLU A 94 0.86 -9.15 14.16
C GLU A 94 0.55 -8.44 15.47
N ASP A 95 -0.75 -8.27 15.73
CA ASP A 95 -1.33 -8.02 17.05
C ASP A 95 -2.57 -8.91 17.23
N ASP A 96 -3.32 -8.71 18.32
CA ASP A 96 -4.50 -9.52 18.66
C ASP A 96 -5.63 -9.48 17.61
N HIS A 97 -5.60 -8.55 16.66
CA HIS A 97 -6.67 -8.30 15.69
C HIS A 97 -6.23 -8.44 14.23
N VAL A 98 -4.99 -8.04 13.92
CA VAL A 98 -4.51 -7.93 12.54
C VAL A 98 -3.16 -8.61 12.39
N VAL A 99 -3.05 -9.41 11.33
CA VAL A 99 -1.79 -9.96 10.84
C VAL A 99 -1.47 -9.32 9.49
N ILE A 100 -0.25 -8.78 9.36
CA ILE A 100 0.31 -8.33 8.08
C ILE A 100 1.30 -9.37 7.60
N GLU A 101 0.91 -10.06 6.54
CA GLU A 101 1.71 -11.10 5.89
C GLU A 101 2.76 -10.53 4.94
N ALA A 102 3.72 -11.37 4.55
CA ALA A 102 4.69 -11.04 3.51
C ALA A 102 3.99 -10.65 2.20
N GLY A 103 4.46 -9.55 1.62
CA GLY A 103 3.96 -8.99 0.38
C GLY A 103 4.90 -9.20 -0.80
N THR A 104 4.61 -8.43 -1.85
CA THR A 104 5.31 -8.45 -3.11
C THR A 104 5.69 -7.03 -3.52
N SER A 105 6.90 -6.84 -4.06
CA SER A 105 7.34 -5.57 -4.67
C SER A 105 7.43 -5.67 -6.18
N PHE A 106 7.17 -4.56 -6.88
CA PHE A 106 7.32 -4.43 -8.32
C PHE A 106 8.54 -3.57 -8.65
N ASN A 107 9.33 -3.98 -9.63
CA ASN A 107 10.65 -3.38 -9.90
C ASN A 107 10.58 -2.07 -10.72
N SER A 108 9.59 -1.89 -11.58
CA SER A 108 9.50 -0.68 -12.43
C SER A 108 8.11 -0.39 -12.97
N ASP A 109 7.35 -1.44 -13.33
CA ASP A 109 6.02 -1.32 -13.91
C ASP A 109 4.94 -1.83 -12.97
N ARG A 110 3.82 -1.09 -12.93
CA ARG A 110 2.65 -1.49 -12.14
C ARG A 110 2.11 -2.80 -12.69
N PHE A 111 1.86 -3.77 -11.83
CA PHE A 111 1.43 -5.12 -12.22
C PHE A 111 2.40 -5.83 -13.18
N GLY A 112 3.67 -5.40 -13.21
CA GLY A 112 4.73 -6.01 -14.01
C GLY A 112 5.49 -7.09 -13.25
N ASP A 113 6.78 -7.26 -13.55
CA ASP A 113 7.63 -8.23 -12.85
C ASP A 113 7.74 -7.90 -11.36
N PHE A 114 7.67 -8.95 -10.56
CA PHE A 114 7.54 -8.83 -9.13
C PHE A 114 8.48 -9.76 -8.36
N VAL A 115 8.76 -9.39 -7.12
CA VAL A 115 9.59 -10.14 -6.18
C VAL A 115 8.80 -10.33 -4.89
N THR A 116 8.63 -11.57 -4.47
CA THR A 116 7.88 -11.96 -3.27
C THR A 116 8.72 -11.83 -2.00
N GLY A 117 8.11 -12.10 -0.85
CA GLY A 117 8.78 -12.14 0.45
C GLY A 117 9.18 -10.75 0.98
N LYS A 118 8.43 -9.71 0.61
CA LYS A 118 8.75 -8.32 0.98
C LYS A 118 8.00 -7.89 2.23
N MET A 119 8.69 -7.18 3.10
CA MET A 119 8.08 -6.68 4.33
C MET A 119 7.48 -5.28 4.16
N TRP A 120 6.25 -5.12 4.66
CA TRP A 120 5.64 -3.81 4.83
C TRP A 120 6.46 -2.96 5.80
N ASN A 121 6.75 -1.72 5.41
CA ASN A 121 7.55 -0.77 6.18
C ASN A 121 6.78 0.53 6.45
N GLY A 122 5.47 0.42 6.64
CA GLY A 122 4.59 1.53 6.98
C GLY A 122 3.74 1.21 8.20
N ALA A 123 2.65 1.96 8.36
CA ALA A 123 1.67 1.75 9.41
C ALA A 123 0.27 1.64 8.82
N VAL A 124 -0.59 0.85 9.48
CA VAL A 124 -2.01 0.76 9.19
C VAL A 124 -2.74 1.28 10.43
N ARG A 125 -3.69 2.18 10.22
CA ARG A 125 -4.62 2.62 11.27
C ARG A 125 -5.92 1.85 11.07
N TYR A 126 -6.42 1.25 12.14
CA TYR A 126 -7.68 0.53 12.14
C TYR A 126 -8.44 0.76 13.44
N ILE A 127 -9.74 0.47 13.42
CA ILE A 127 -10.59 0.41 14.60
C ILE A 127 -11.23 -0.98 14.67
N VAL A 128 -11.39 -1.50 15.88
CA VAL A 128 -12.14 -2.73 16.12
C VAL A 128 -13.57 -2.32 16.42
N SER A 129 -14.51 -2.72 15.57
CA SER A 129 -15.92 -2.52 15.85
C SER A 129 -16.40 -3.51 16.92
N PRO A 130 -17.19 -3.06 17.90
CA PRO A 130 -17.76 -3.91 18.94
C PRO A 130 -18.78 -4.93 18.41
#